data_AF-A0A661B8L6-F1
#
_entry.id   AF-A0A661B8L6-F1
#
_cell.length_a   1.000
_cell.length_b   1.000
_cell.length_c   1.000
_cell.angle_alpha   90.00
_cell.angle_beta   90.00
_cell.angle_gamma   90.00
#
_symmetry.space_group_name_H-M   'P 1'
#
loop_
_entity.id
_entity.type
_entity.pdbx_description
1 polymer ?
#
loop_
_entity_poly.entity_id
_entity_poly.type
_entity_poly.pdbx_seq_one_letter_code
_entity_poly.pdbx_strand_id
1 'polypeptide(L)'
;MPKRISTTVFTIIYAVLFLVTFIATLVPFAFLVIVGIIFGKATREKVLRFLAKVWGRFVVYLSGSTVIVHGRENLIRDAGNIVYIINHQSFFDIPLVMGFVDERAKFIARESLL
;
A
#
# COMPACT_ATOMS: atom_id res chain seq x y z
N MET A 1 -21.40 25.78 0.71
CA MET A 1 -20.16 26.30 0.07
C MET A 1 -18.85 26.04 0.85
N PRO A 2 -18.73 26.22 2.19
CA PRO A 2 -17.42 26.12 2.88
C PRO A 2 -16.82 24.71 2.90
N LYS A 3 -17.64 23.64 2.96
CA LYS A 3 -17.16 22.25 2.91
C LYS A 3 -16.37 21.94 1.64
N ARG A 4 -16.77 22.50 0.49
CA ARG A 4 -16.13 22.22 -0.82
C ARG A 4 -14.72 22.83 -0.91
N ILE A 5 -14.53 24.03 -0.38
CA ILE A 5 -13.21 24.69 -0.33
C ILE A 5 -12.28 23.92 0.62
N SER A 6 -12.77 23.52 1.79
CA SER A 6 -12.01 22.72 2.76
C SER A 6 -11.56 21.38 2.19
N THR A 7 -12.44 20.66 1.47
CA THR A 7 -12.07 19.41 0.81
C THR A 7 -11.03 19.64 -0.29
N THR A 8 -11.16 20.67 -1.12
CA THR A 8 -10.18 20.96 -2.18
C THR A 8 -8.80 21.25 -1.60
N VAL A 9 -8.72 22.11 -0.57
CA VAL A 9 -7.44 22.43 0.09
C VAL A 9 -6.81 21.18 0.68
N PHE A 10 -7.59 20.37 1.40
CA PHE A 10 -7.12 19.08 1.92
C PHE A 10 -6.58 18.17 0.81
N THR A 11 -7.31 18.01 -0.30
CA THR A 11 -6.89 17.18 -1.42
C THR A 11 -5.57 17.66 -2.04
N ILE A 12 -5.39 18.98 -2.20
CA ILE A 12 -4.15 19.55 -2.73
C ILE A 12 -2.99 19.26 -1.77
N ILE A 13 -3.18 19.49 -0.46
CA ILE A 13 -2.16 19.21 0.56
C ILE A 13 -1.78 17.73 0.53
N TYR A 14 -2.78 16.83 0.54
CA TYR A 14 -2.56 15.39 0.45
C TYR A 14 -1.80 15.01 -0.82
N ALA A 15 -2.19 15.54 -1.99
CA ALA A 15 -1.56 15.23 -3.26
C ALA A 15 -0.10 15.70 -3.30
N VAL A 16 0.21 16.90 -2.79
CA VAL A 16 1.58 17.42 -2.68
C VAL A 16 2.41 16.57 -1.73
N LEU A 17 1.89 16.27 -0.53
CA LEU A 17 2.59 15.42 0.44
C LEU A 17 2.85 14.03 -0.12
N PHE A 18 1.85 13.41 -0.75
CA PHE A 18 1.99 12.12 -1.43
C PHE A 18 3.04 12.18 -2.53
N LEU A 19 3.02 13.20 -3.40
CA LEU A 19 3.99 13.30 -4.50
C LEU A 19 5.42 13.48 -4.00
N VAL A 20 5.64 14.41 -3.06
CA VAL A 20 6.96 14.67 -2.47
C VAL A 20 7.53 13.41 -1.84
N THR A 21 6.70 12.71 -1.07
CA THR A 21 7.14 11.51 -0.33
C THR A 21 7.30 10.31 -1.26
N PHE A 22 6.45 10.17 -2.27
CA PHE A 22 6.62 9.18 -3.33
C PHE A 22 7.99 9.35 -4.00
N ILE A 23 8.31 10.56 -4.48
CA ILE A 23 9.61 10.87 -5.11
C ILE A 23 10.76 10.59 -4.14
N ALA A 24 10.66 11.06 -2.89
CA ALA A 24 11.69 10.88 -1.87
C ALA A 24 11.95 9.39 -1.56
N THR A 25 10.94 8.53 -1.71
CA THR A 25 11.07 7.09 -1.43
C THR A 25 11.57 6.25 -2.60
N LEU A 26 11.60 6.77 -3.83
CA LEU A 26 12.02 6.01 -5.02
C LEU A 26 13.44 5.44 -4.89
N VAL A 27 14.42 6.30 -4.57
CA VAL A 27 15.83 5.92 -4.43
C VAL A 27 16.05 4.91 -3.29
N PRO A 28 15.61 5.15 -2.04
CA PRO A 28 15.83 4.18 -0.97
C PRO A 28 15.10 2.86 -1.21
N PHE A 29 13.91 2.87 -1.82
CA PHE A 29 13.19 1.63 -2.14
C PHE A 29 13.91 0.85 -3.23
N ALA A 30 14.37 1.52 -4.30
CA ALA A 30 15.16 0.89 -5.35
C ALA A 30 16.45 0.26 -4.78
N PHE A 31 17.15 0.99 -3.91
CA PHE A 31 18.33 0.47 -3.21
C PHE A 31 18.02 -0.80 -2.41
N LEU A 32 16.96 -0.80 -1.60
CA LEU A 32 16.55 -1.98 -0.83
C LEU A 32 16.18 -3.16 -1.73
N VAL A 33 15.52 -2.92 -2.87
CA VAL A 33 15.22 -3.97 -3.85
C VAL A 33 16.50 -4.53 -4.45
N ILE A 34 17.48 -3.70 -4.82
CA ILE A 34 18.78 -4.14 -5.33
C ILE A 34 19.51 -5.01 -4.29
N VAL A 35 19.57 -4.56 -3.04
CA VAL A 35 20.09 -5.37 -1.92
C VAL A 35 19.36 -6.71 -1.86
N GLY A 36 18.03 -6.70 -1.87
CA GLY A 36 17.23 -7.92 -1.88
C GLY A 36 17.59 -8.88 -3.02
N ILE A 37 17.86 -8.37 -4.22
CA ILE A 37 18.29 -9.17 -5.38
C ILE A 37 19.67 -9.80 -5.13
N ILE A 38 20.64 -9.03 -4.63
CA ILE A 38 22.02 -9.49 -4.35
C ILE A 38 22.01 -10.65 -3.35
N PHE A 39 21.17 -10.56 -2.31
CA PHE A 39 21.06 -11.57 -1.25
C PHE A 39 20.06 -12.71 -1.56
N GLY A 40 19.65 -12.84 -2.82
CA GLY A 40 18.86 -13.97 -3.32
C GLY A 40 17.34 -13.88 -3.09
N LYS A 41 16.62 -14.84 -3.68
CA LYS A 41 15.15 -14.83 -3.80
C LYS A 41 14.42 -14.62 -2.46
N ALA A 42 14.81 -15.36 -1.42
CA ALA A 42 14.15 -15.28 -0.12
C ALA A 42 14.27 -13.89 0.52
N THR A 43 15.44 -13.25 0.38
CA THR A 43 15.69 -11.90 0.89
C THR A 43 14.91 -10.86 0.09
N ARG A 44 14.95 -10.95 -1.24
CA ARG A 44 14.15 -10.10 -2.14
C ARG A 44 12.67 -10.12 -1.77
N GLU A 45 12.09 -11.30 -1.58
CA GLU A 45 10.68 -11.40 -1.23
C GLU A 45 10.36 -10.77 0.14
N LYS A 46 11.23 -10.94 1.14
CA LYS A 46 11.07 -10.27 2.44
C LYS A 46 11.10 -8.74 2.29
N VAL A 47 12.04 -8.23 1.50
CA VAL A 47 12.14 -6.79 1.21
C VAL A 47 10.88 -6.29 0.51
N LEU A 48 10.43 -6.95 -0.55
CA LEU A 48 9.24 -6.53 -1.30
C LEU A 48 7.99 -6.51 -0.42
N ARG A 49 7.79 -7.53 0.44
CA ARG A 49 6.69 -7.57 1.41
C ARG A 49 6.78 -6.42 2.41
N PHE A 50 7.97 -6.15 2.93
CA PHE A 50 8.20 -5.03 3.84
C PHE A 50 7.87 -3.69 3.17
N LEU A 51 8.39 -3.45 1.96
CA LEU A 51 8.14 -2.22 1.21
C LEU A 51 6.66 -2.03 0.88
N ALA A 52 5.96 -3.09 0.43
CA ALA A 52 4.52 -3.04 0.14
C ALA A 52 3.71 -2.65 1.39
N LYS A 53 4.04 -3.25 2.54
CA LYS A 53 3.40 -2.94 3.82
C LYS A 53 3.65 -1.50 4.25
N VAL A 54 4.91 -1.06 4.21
CA VAL A 54 5.30 0.30 4.62
C VAL A 54 4.62 1.33 3.73
N TRP A 55 4.68 1.13 2.41
CA TRP A 55 4.03 2.01 1.44
C TRP A 55 2.51 2.07 1.66
N GLY A 56 1.84 0.92 1.76
CA GLY A 56 0.39 0.88 1.94
C GLY A 56 -0.06 1.61 3.20
N ARG A 57 0.63 1.40 4.32
CA ARG A 57 0.35 2.12 5.57
C ARG A 57 0.60 3.61 5.44
N PHE A 58 1.72 3.98 4.83
CA PHE A 58 2.12 5.38 4.65
C PHE A 58 1.10 6.17 3.82
N VAL A 59 0.63 5.61 2.70
CA VAL A 59 -0.39 6.24 1.84
C VAL A 59 -1.68 6.51 2.62
N VAL A 60 -2.14 5.54 3.41
CA VAL A 60 -3.35 5.71 4.23
C VAL A 60 -3.11 6.73 5.34
N TYR A 61 -1.95 6.68 6.02
CA TYR A 61 -1.63 7.63 7.09
C TYR A 61 -1.53 9.08 6.61
N LEU A 62 -1.02 9.32 5.40
CA LEU A 62 -0.96 10.67 4.81
C LEU A 62 -2.35 11.30 4.64
N SER A 63 -3.40 10.49 4.50
CA SER A 63 -4.78 10.99 4.43
C SER A 63 -5.34 11.41 5.80
N GLY A 64 -4.59 11.25 6.89
CA GLY A 64 -5.07 11.48 8.25
C GLY A 64 -6.07 10.43 8.74
N SER A 65 -6.22 9.32 8.01
CA SER A 65 -7.18 8.26 8.34
C SER A 65 -6.63 7.30 9.39
N THR A 66 -7.51 6.83 10.27
CA THR A 66 -7.22 5.73 11.21
C THR A 66 -7.84 4.44 10.68
N VAL A 67 -7.05 3.36 10.67
CA VAL A 67 -7.50 2.04 10.20
C VAL A 67 -7.71 1.12 11.39
N ILE A 68 -8.92 0.55 11.47
CA ILE A 68 -9.28 -0.49 12.44
C ILE A 68 -9.54 -1.77 11.64
N VAL A 69 -8.89 -2.87 12.04
CA VAL A 69 -9.06 -4.17 11.39
C VAL A 69 -9.72 -5.12 12.38
N HIS A 70 -10.88 -5.64 12.00
CA HIS A 70 -11.60 -6.69 12.72
C HIS A 70 -11.35 -8.04 12.04
N GLY A 71 -11.34 -9.14 12.80
CA GLY A 71 -11.20 -10.48 12.23
C GLY A 71 -9.78 -10.85 11.77
N ARG A 72 -8.73 -10.28 12.38
CA ARG A 72 -7.33 -10.59 12.01
C ARG A 72 -6.97 -12.07 12.22
N GLU A 73 -7.62 -12.70 13.19
CA GLU A 73 -7.53 -14.12 13.50
C GLU A 73 -8.00 -15.03 12.35
N ASN A 74 -8.83 -14.51 11.44
CA ASN A 74 -9.28 -15.25 10.26
C ASN A 74 -8.24 -15.28 9.13
N LEU A 75 -7.12 -14.57 9.27
CA LEU A 75 -6.05 -14.56 8.28
C LEU A 75 -5.20 -15.83 8.40
N ILE A 76 -5.43 -16.79 7.51
CA ILE A 76 -4.74 -18.08 7.50
C ILE A 76 -3.37 -17.92 6.81
N ARG A 77 -2.35 -17.50 7.56
CA ARG A 77 -1.02 -17.16 7.00
C ARG A 77 -0.23 -18.35 6.42
N ASP A 78 -0.61 -19.56 6.80
CA ASP A 78 0.02 -20.83 6.42
C ASP A 78 -0.81 -21.63 5.40
N ALA A 79 -1.96 -21.08 4.96
CA ALA A 79 -2.66 -21.62 3.80
C ALA A 79 -1.82 -21.39 2.53
N GLY A 80 -1.96 -22.28 1.54
CA GLY A 80 -1.27 -22.14 0.26
C GLY A 80 -1.69 -20.89 -0.51
N ASN A 81 -2.62 -21.02 -1.45
CA ASN A 81 -3.12 -19.86 -2.21
C ASN A 81 -4.38 -19.32 -1.54
N ILE A 82 -4.43 -18.00 -1.32
CA ILE A 82 -5.59 -17.30 -0.75
C ILE A 82 -6.11 -16.30 -1.77
N VAL A 83 -7.43 -16.28 -1.97
CA VAL A 83 -8.12 -15.28 -2.79
C VAL A 83 -8.87 -14.34 -1.88
N TYR A 84 -8.45 -13.08 -1.84
CA TYR A 84 -9.17 -12.02 -1.14
C TYR A 84 -10.22 -11.43 -2.08
N ILE A 85 -11.49 -11.55 -1.70
CA ILE A 85 -12.61 -10.93 -2.41
C ILE A 85 -13.05 -9.73 -1.58
N ILE A 86 -12.92 -8.53 -2.15
CA ILE A 86 -13.25 -7.26 -1.48
C ILE A 86 -14.22 -6.46 -2.33
N ASN A 87 -15.04 -5.63 -1.68
CA ASN A 87 -15.73 -4.56 -2.39
C ASN A 87 -14.71 -3.54 -2.93
N HIS A 88 -14.98 -2.94 -4.09
CA HIS A 88 -14.12 -1.90 -4.67
C HIS A 88 -14.78 -0.53 -4.51
N GLN A 89 -14.22 0.31 -3.65
CA GLN A 89 -14.76 1.63 -3.33
C GLN A 89 -13.82 2.75 -3.75
N SER A 90 -12.50 2.49 -3.79
CA SER A 90 -11.54 3.57 -3.97
C SER A 90 -10.16 3.07 -4.41
N PHE A 91 -9.30 4.01 -4.80
CA PHE A 91 -7.88 3.74 -4.98
C PHE A 91 -7.15 3.35 -3.68
N PHE A 92 -7.75 3.61 -2.50
CA PHE A 92 -7.18 3.22 -1.21
C PHE A 92 -7.31 1.72 -0.92
N ASP A 93 -8.08 0.98 -1.71
CA ASP A 93 -8.32 -0.44 -1.47
C ASP A 93 -7.01 -1.25 -1.54
N ILE A 94 -6.15 -0.95 -2.52
CA ILE A 94 -4.81 -1.56 -2.68
C ILE A 94 -3.89 -1.28 -1.46
N PRO A 95 -3.64 -0.02 -1.07
CA PRO A 95 -2.79 0.27 0.09
C PRO A 95 -3.40 -0.20 1.41
N LEU A 96 -4.72 -0.24 1.55
CA LEU A 96 -5.38 -0.84 2.73
C LEU A 96 -5.08 -2.34 2.84
N VAL A 97 -5.26 -3.09 1.75
CA VAL A 97 -4.98 -4.53 1.74
C VAL A 97 -3.51 -4.80 2.03
N MET A 98 -2.58 -4.21 1.30
CA MET A 98 -1.14 -4.47 1.49
C MET A 98 -0.62 -3.95 2.84
N GLY A 99 -1.15 -2.84 3.34
CA GLY A 99 -0.68 -2.20 4.56
C GLY A 99 -1.20 -2.83 5.84
N PHE A 100 -2.44 -3.33 5.82
CA PHE A 100 -3.19 -3.67 7.05
C PHE A 100 -3.78 -5.08 7.07
N VAL A 101 -3.95 -5.72 5.91
CA VAL A 101 -4.52 -7.07 5.79
C VAL A 101 -3.41 -8.09 5.49
N ASP A 102 -2.84 -8.04 4.28
CA ASP A 102 -1.83 -8.99 3.82
C ASP A 102 -0.87 -8.34 2.82
N GLU A 103 0.37 -8.13 3.24
CA GLU A 103 1.45 -7.57 2.41
C GLU A 103 1.91 -8.50 1.26
N ARG A 104 1.41 -9.73 1.22
CA ARG A 104 1.70 -10.73 0.18
C ARG A 104 0.71 -10.65 -0.98
N ALA A 105 -0.43 -10.00 -0.78
CA ALA A 105 -1.52 -9.94 -1.74
C ALA A 105 -1.03 -9.44 -3.12
N LYS A 106 -1.55 -10.07 -4.16
CA LYS A 106 -1.38 -9.66 -5.56
C LYS A 106 -2.73 -9.21 -6.09
N PHE A 107 -2.71 -8.23 -6.99
CA PHE A 107 -3.91 -7.59 -7.51
C PHE A 107 -4.10 -7.97 -8.97
N ILE A 108 -5.36 -8.14 -9.35
CA ILE A 108 -5.76 -8.31 -10.74
C ILE A 108 -6.12 -6.92 -11.25
N ALA A 109 -5.44 -6.49 -12.31
CA ALA A 109 -5.70 -5.22 -12.97
C ALA A 109 -6.22 -5.45 -14.39
N ARG A 110 -6.99 -4.50 -14.91
CA ARG A 110 -7.33 -4.46 -16.34
C ARG A 110 -6.04 -4.23 -17.13
N GLU A 111 -5.98 -4.78 -18.35
CA GLU A 111 -4.84 -4.59 -19.25
C GLU A 111 -4.52 -3.10 -19.48
N SER A 112 -5.54 -2.23 -19.58
CA SER A 112 -5.37 -0.78 -19.73
C SER A 112 -4.69 -0.08 -18.54
N LEU A 113 -4.45 -0.79 -17.44
CA LEU A 113 -3.82 -0.30 -16.21
C LEU A 113 -2.43 -0.92 -15.97
N LEU A 114 -1.96 -1.80 -16.87
CA LEU A 114 -0.63 -2.42 -16.85
C LEU A 114 0.31 -1.71 -17.83
#